data_AF-A0A5N7RUW1-F1
#
_entry.id   AF-A0A5N7RUW1-F1
#
_cell.length_a   1.000
_cell.length_b   1.000
_cell.length_c   1.000
_cell.angle_alpha   90.00
_cell.angle_beta   90.00
_cell.angle_gamma   90.00
#
_symmetry.space_group_name_H-M   'P 1'
#
loop_
_entity.id
_entity.type
_entity.pdbx_description
1 polymer ?
#
loop_
_entity_poly.entity_id
_entity_poly.type
_entity_poly.pdbx_seq_one_letter_code
_entity_poly.pdbx_strand_id
1 'polypeptide(L)'
;MKRMLFNATHQEELRVAIVDGQKLIDLDIETAGREQRKGNIYKGVVTRIEPSLEACFVNYGEERHGFLPFKEIARTYFKEGVDVRSARIQDVLREGQELIVQVEKEERGNKGAALTTFISLAGRYLVLMPNNPRGGGVSRRVEGEDRQELRETMEQLPVPQGMSIIARTAGIGRNVEELQWDLSYLMQLWTAIDGAARENAGPILIYLESSLVIRAIRDYFSPDIGEILIDTDDIADQACAFMSVVMPDNVQRVKRYRDDVPLFSRFQIEHQIETAYARTVPLPSGGAVVIDHTEALVAVDVNSARATKGSDIEETALRTNLEAADEVARQLRLRDLGGLIVIDFIDMEDGKNQRAVEQRLREALHFDRARVQMGKISRFGLMELSRQRLRPALNEGSHITCPRCNGTGVIRDTESSALQVLRLIQEESMKENTAAVHAQVPVEVATFLLNEKRTDIAKMEARSKVNVILIPNKHLETPHHRIERLRHDDPRLESAKASFELAEAPETNLAYSAQEHEVKARPEALVKSITPALLKSCLQFGSAAGWLFDSHSDGYGGSGRVFDWSLVSSESARPVVLSGGLHAGNVAAAIESVRPFAVDVSSGVEESPGIKSADKIARFVAQVRRADGN
;
A
#
# COMPACT_ATOMS: atom_id res chain seq x y z
N MET A 1 13.59 22.93 8.63
CA MET A 1 12.32 23.25 7.93
C MET A 1 11.86 21.96 7.31
N LYS A 2 10.63 21.54 7.64
CA LYS A 2 10.09 20.29 7.13
C LYS A 2 9.55 20.43 5.72
N ARG A 3 9.78 19.40 4.90
CA ARG A 3 9.30 19.31 3.52
C ARG A 3 8.78 17.91 3.23
N MET A 4 7.85 17.85 2.30
CA MET A 4 7.37 16.61 1.72
C MET A 4 7.85 16.52 0.27
N LEU A 5 8.47 15.41 -0.09
CA LEU A 5 9.12 15.22 -1.38
C LEU A 5 8.48 14.02 -2.09
N PHE A 6 7.93 14.23 -3.29
CA PHE A 6 7.38 13.19 -4.15
C PHE A 6 8.33 12.95 -5.32
N ASN A 7 8.84 11.73 -5.42
CA ASN A 7 9.68 11.28 -6.52
C ASN A 7 8.93 10.22 -7.34
N ALA A 8 8.55 10.58 -8.55
CA ALA A 8 7.74 9.78 -9.46
C ALA A 8 8.32 9.72 -10.87
N THR A 9 9.61 10.06 -11.01
CA THR A 9 10.33 10.03 -12.28
C THR A 9 10.27 8.63 -12.93
N HIS A 10 10.23 7.57 -12.12
CA HIS A 10 10.12 6.18 -12.57
C HIS A 10 8.67 5.69 -12.41
N GLN A 11 8.11 5.07 -13.46
CA GLN A 11 6.71 4.61 -13.44
C GLN A 11 6.52 3.36 -12.58
N GLU A 12 7.60 2.61 -12.39
CA GLU A 12 7.65 1.36 -11.62
C GLU A 12 7.57 1.61 -10.11
N GLU A 13 7.97 2.81 -9.65
CA GLU A 13 8.11 3.11 -8.23
C GLU A 13 7.80 4.58 -7.94
N LEU A 14 6.79 4.81 -7.10
CA LEU A 14 6.48 6.12 -6.55
C LEU A 14 6.99 6.20 -5.12
N ARG A 15 7.82 7.19 -4.82
CA ARG A 15 8.44 7.37 -3.50
C ARG A 15 8.06 8.69 -2.88
N VAL A 16 7.72 8.67 -1.59
CA VAL A 16 7.37 9.85 -0.81
C VAL A 16 8.23 9.92 0.43
N ALA A 17 8.95 11.03 0.59
CA ALA A 17 9.83 11.25 1.74
C ALA A 17 9.39 12.49 2.52
N ILE A 18 9.48 12.42 3.84
CA ILE A 18 9.32 13.56 4.73
C ILE A 18 10.66 13.87 5.33
N VAL A 19 11.10 15.11 5.16
CA VAL A 19 12.43 15.54 5.58
C VAL A 19 12.32 16.72 6.52
N ASP A 20 13.21 16.81 7.51
CA ASP A 20 13.48 18.05 8.23
C ASP A 20 14.90 18.51 7.93
N GLY A 21 15.02 19.58 7.13
CA GLY A 21 16.30 19.98 6.56
C GLY A 21 16.81 18.90 5.60
N GLN A 22 17.79 18.12 6.06
CA GLN A 22 18.40 16.99 5.33
C GLN A 22 18.15 15.64 6.03
N LYS A 23 17.44 15.60 7.16
CA LYS A 23 17.18 14.36 7.89
C LYS A 23 15.88 13.73 7.40
N LEU A 24 15.94 12.47 6.95
CA LEU A 24 14.78 11.68 6.57
C LEU A 24 14.02 11.23 7.83
N ILE A 25 12.75 11.67 7.95
CA ILE A 25 11.86 11.36 9.07
C ILE A 25 11.00 10.14 8.76
N ASP A 26 10.43 10.10 7.56
CA ASP A 26 9.48 9.10 7.12
C ASP A 26 9.62 8.84 5.62
N LEU A 27 9.24 7.64 5.19
CA LEU A 27 9.37 7.16 3.83
C LEU A 27 8.18 6.25 3.53
N ASP A 28 7.57 6.45 2.36
CA ASP A 28 6.58 5.55 1.80
C ASP A 28 6.96 5.26 0.34
N ILE A 29 6.83 4.00 -0.05
CA ILE A 29 7.20 3.51 -1.37
C ILE A 29 6.07 2.64 -1.88
N GLU A 30 5.59 2.94 -3.08
CA GLU A 30 4.60 2.15 -3.79
C GLU A 30 5.19 1.66 -5.11
N THR A 31 5.30 0.34 -5.25
CA THR A 31 5.78 -0.32 -6.46
C THR A 31 4.60 -0.74 -7.33
N ALA A 32 4.72 -0.51 -8.64
CA ALA A 32 3.73 -0.92 -9.62
C ALA A 32 3.44 -2.44 -9.53
N GLY A 33 2.16 -2.82 -9.54
CA GLY A 33 1.73 -4.22 -9.44
C GLY A 33 1.70 -4.81 -8.02
N ARG A 34 2.20 -4.09 -7.00
CA ARG A 34 2.10 -4.45 -5.57
C ARG A 34 1.40 -3.35 -4.76
N GLU A 35 0.40 -2.74 -5.37
CA GLU A 35 -0.37 -1.66 -4.75
C GLU A 35 -1.17 -2.17 -3.56
N GLN A 36 -1.28 -1.30 -2.55
CA GLN A 36 -2.12 -1.59 -1.38
C GLN A 36 -3.58 -1.59 -1.79
N ARG A 37 -4.28 -2.68 -1.45
CA ARG A 37 -5.71 -2.86 -1.72
C ARG A 37 -6.56 -2.49 -0.52
N LYS A 38 -5.95 -2.35 0.65
CA LYS A 38 -6.64 -1.94 1.87
C LYS A 38 -7.35 -0.60 1.67
N GLY A 39 -8.63 -0.57 2.03
CA GLY A 39 -9.47 0.62 1.93
C GLY A 39 -10.15 0.80 0.57
N ASN A 40 -9.76 0.04 -0.46
CA ASN A 40 -10.46 0.03 -1.75
C ASN A 40 -11.92 -0.41 -1.58
N ILE A 41 -12.78 0.17 -2.40
CA ILE A 41 -14.22 -0.09 -2.39
C ILE A 41 -14.60 -0.71 -3.73
N TYR A 42 -15.28 -1.85 -3.65
CA TYR A 42 -15.73 -2.63 -4.79
C TYR A 42 -17.25 -2.81 -4.71
N LYS A 43 -17.86 -3.00 -5.87
CA LYS A 43 -19.16 -3.66 -5.95
C LYS A 43 -18.88 -5.14 -6.12
N GLY A 44 -19.22 -5.94 -5.12
CA GLY A 44 -18.99 -7.38 -5.11
C GLY A 44 -20.30 -8.18 -5.20
N VAL A 45 -20.20 -9.42 -5.66
CA VAL A 45 -21.33 -10.36 -5.80
C VAL A 45 -21.15 -11.49 -4.79
N VAL A 46 -22.16 -11.77 -3.98
CA VAL A 46 -22.14 -12.90 -3.05
C VAL A 46 -22.11 -14.20 -3.84
N THR A 47 -21.06 -15.00 -3.64
CA THR A 47 -20.84 -16.27 -4.36
C THR A 47 -21.40 -17.46 -3.61
N ARG A 48 -21.15 -17.52 -2.30
CA ARG A 48 -21.65 -18.58 -1.41
C ARG A 48 -21.84 -18.06 0.01
N ILE A 49 -22.80 -18.63 0.72
CA ILE A 49 -23.08 -18.32 2.11
C ILE A 49 -22.68 -19.53 2.97
N GLU A 50 -21.90 -19.29 4.04
CA GLU A 50 -21.41 -20.32 4.95
C GLU A 50 -21.94 -20.10 6.37
N PRO A 51 -23.06 -20.75 6.74
CA PRO A 51 -23.68 -20.60 8.06
C PRO A 51 -22.77 -21.03 9.21
N SER A 52 -21.93 -22.04 9.01
CA SER A 52 -21.00 -22.54 10.04
C SER A 52 -19.96 -21.50 10.47
N LEU A 53 -19.62 -20.57 9.57
CA LEU A 53 -18.68 -19.47 9.83
C LEU A 53 -19.39 -18.15 10.15
N GLU A 54 -20.73 -18.14 10.10
CA GLU A 54 -21.54 -16.91 10.06
C GLU A 54 -20.97 -15.87 9.09
N ALA A 55 -20.66 -16.29 7.86
CA ALA A 55 -20.00 -15.46 6.86
C ALA A 55 -20.40 -15.82 5.42
N CYS A 56 -20.14 -14.92 4.48
CA CYS A 56 -20.32 -15.18 3.06
C CYS A 56 -19.04 -14.83 2.29
N PHE A 57 -18.89 -15.46 1.12
CA PHE A 57 -17.77 -15.17 0.22
C PHE A 57 -18.25 -14.28 -0.92
N VAL A 58 -17.49 -13.23 -1.20
CA VAL A 58 -17.85 -12.21 -2.18
C VAL A 58 -16.83 -12.22 -3.30
N ASN A 59 -17.28 -12.34 -4.56
CA ASN A 59 -16.45 -12.06 -5.72
C ASN A 59 -16.45 -10.55 -5.95
N TYR A 60 -15.29 -9.92 -5.84
CA TYR A 60 -15.10 -8.48 -6.03
C TYR A 60 -14.13 -8.16 -7.19
N GLY A 61 -13.85 -9.15 -8.06
CA GLY A 61 -13.03 -8.99 -9.26
C GLY A 61 -11.60 -9.52 -9.14
N GLU A 62 -11.19 -9.98 -7.96
CA GLU A 62 -9.90 -10.63 -7.71
C GLU A 62 -9.96 -12.15 -7.86
N GLU A 63 -8.80 -12.79 -7.98
CA GLU A 63 -8.69 -14.25 -8.14
C GLU A 63 -9.27 -15.03 -6.96
N ARG A 64 -9.15 -14.48 -5.76
CA ARG A 64 -9.66 -15.08 -4.53
C ARG A 64 -10.87 -14.32 -4.03
N HIS A 65 -11.91 -15.06 -3.65
CA HIS A 65 -13.09 -14.45 -3.07
C HIS A 65 -12.76 -13.86 -1.69
N GLY A 66 -13.35 -12.70 -1.40
CA GLY A 66 -13.21 -12.03 -0.12
C GLY A 66 -14.14 -12.66 0.91
N PHE A 67 -13.75 -12.57 2.17
CA PHE A 67 -14.49 -13.09 3.31
C PHE A 67 -15.25 -11.94 3.99
N LEU A 68 -16.59 -12.01 3.98
CA LEU A 68 -17.48 -11.01 4.59
C LEU A 68 -18.25 -11.66 5.77
N PRO A 69 -17.85 -11.38 7.02
CA PRO A 69 -18.53 -11.93 8.20
C PRO A 69 -19.87 -11.22 8.48
N PHE A 70 -20.82 -11.93 9.10
CA PHE A 70 -22.17 -11.44 9.37
C PHE A 70 -22.21 -10.12 10.15
N LYS A 71 -21.27 -9.94 11.09
CA LYS A 71 -21.15 -8.73 11.92
C LYS A 71 -20.78 -7.48 11.12
N GLU A 72 -20.25 -7.64 9.91
CA GLU A 72 -19.79 -6.56 9.03
C GLU A 72 -20.79 -6.24 7.91
N ILE A 73 -22.03 -6.75 8.01
CA ILE A 73 -23.12 -6.52 7.04
C ILE A 73 -24.06 -5.43 7.55
N ALA A 74 -24.21 -4.37 6.76
CA ALA A 74 -25.12 -3.28 7.01
C ALA A 74 -26.58 -3.73 6.86
N ARG A 75 -27.44 -3.21 7.74
CA ARG A 75 -28.85 -3.60 7.82
C ARG A 75 -29.65 -3.29 6.55
N THR A 76 -29.19 -2.35 5.76
CA THR A 76 -29.79 -1.98 4.46
C THR A 76 -29.76 -3.11 3.45
N TYR A 77 -28.86 -4.09 3.60
CA TYR A 77 -28.77 -5.26 2.72
C TYR A 77 -29.60 -6.46 3.19
N PHE A 78 -30.30 -6.34 4.32
CA PHE A 78 -31.10 -7.42 4.88
C PHE A 78 -32.41 -7.55 4.10
N LYS A 79 -32.88 -8.79 3.91
CA LYS A 79 -34.24 -9.04 3.39
C LYS A 79 -35.30 -8.37 4.29
N GLU A 80 -36.33 -7.82 3.66
CA GLU A 80 -37.47 -7.23 4.35
C GLU A 80 -38.16 -8.27 5.26
N GLY A 81 -38.47 -7.87 6.50
CA GLY A 81 -39.20 -8.70 7.47
C GLY A 81 -38.36 -9.58 8.41
N VAL A 82 -37.03 -9.55 8.34
CA VAL A 82 -36.15 -10.32 9.23
C VAL A 82 -35.86 -9.57 10.54
N ASP A 83 -36.12 -10.20 11.70
CA ASP A 83 -35.76 -9.64 13.01
C ASP A 83 -34.25 -9.71 13.25
N VAL A 84 -33.63 -8.54 13.43
CA VAL A 84 -32.18 -8.34 13.61
C VAL A 84 -31.61 -9.13 14.79
N ARG A 85 -32.41 -9.47 15.80
CA ARG A 85 -31.94 -10.19 17.00
C ARG A 85 -31.82 -11.71 16.82
N SER A 86 -32.58 -12.29 15.88
CA SER A 86 -32.60 -13.74 15.62
C SER A 86 -32.08 -14.10 14.22
N ALA A 87 -31.74 -13.11 13.42
CA ALA A 87 -31.25 -13.23 12.06
C ALA A 87 -29.96 -14.05 11.98
N ARG A 88 -29.97 -15.11 11.16
CA ARG A 88 -28.75 -15.79 10.69
C ARG A 88 -28.42 -15.35 9.28
N ILE A 89 -27.17 -15.52 8.88
CA ILE A 89 -26.69 -15.01 7.58
C ILE A 89 -27.48 -15.56 6.37
N GLN A 90 -27.90 -16.83 6.43
CA GLN A 90 -28.73 -17.48 5.41
C GLN A 90 -30.13 -16.85 5.25
N ASP A 91 -30.65 -16.28 6.33
CA ASP A 91 -31.96 -15.64 6.35
C ASP A 91 -31.85 -14.21 5.78
N VAL A 92 -30.66 -13.61 5.88
CA VAL A 92 -30.41 -12.20 5.57
C VAL A 92 -29.98 -11.95 4.12
N LEU A 93 -29.05 -12.75 3.58
CA LEU A 93 -28.51 -12.56 2.23
C LEU A 93 -28.99 -13.64 1.24
N ARG A 94 -28.74 -13.43 -0.06
CA ARG A 94 -28.89 -14.44 -1.12
C ARG A 94 -27.61 -14.55 -1.93
N GLU A 95 -27.36 -15.73 -2.49
CA GLU A 95 -26.32 -15.90 -3.51
C GLU A 95 -26.69 -15.08 -4.76
N GLY A 96 -25.69 -14.49 -5.41
CA GLY A 96 -25.86 -13.54 -6.51
C GLY A 96 -26.22 -12.12 -6.09
N GLN A 97 -26.40 -11.84 -4.79
CA GLN A 97 -26.69 -10.48 -4.32
C GLN A 97 -25.47 -9.56 -4.48
N GLU A 98 -25.68 -8.37 -5.03
CA GLU A 98 -24.64 -7.35 -5.15
C GLU A 98 -24.55 -6.51 -3.87
N LEU A 99 -23.32 -6.23 -3.42
CA LEU A 99 -23.03 -5.48 -2.20
C LEU A 99 -21.87 -4.50 -2.46
N ILE A 100 -21.94 -3.30 -1.90
CA ILE A 100 -20.77 -2.43 -1.80
C ILE A 100 -19.91 -2.92 -0.63
N VAL A 101 -18.67 -3.29 -0.92
CA VAL A 101 -17.72 -3.86 0.04
C VAL A 101 -16.42 -3.08 0.04
N GLN A 102 -15.86 -2.86 1.23
CA GLN A 102 -14.54 -2.28 1.43
C GLN A 102 -13.57 -3.34 1.95
N VAL A 103 -12.33 -3.32 1.46
CA VAL A 103 -11.26 -4.20 1.95
C VAL A 103 -10.75 -3.67 3.29
N GLU A 104 -11.02 -4.40 4.38
CA GLU A 104 -10.53 -4.07 5.72
C GLU A 104 -9.11 -4.60 5.93
N LYS A 105 -8.85 -5.84 5.47
CA LYS A 105 -7.55 -6.52 5.57
C LYS A 105 -7.24 -7.20 4.25
N GLU A 106 -5.99 -7.04 3.81
CA GLU A 106 -5.50 -7.64 2.57
C GLU A 106 -5.40 -9.16 2.66
N GLU A 107 -5.26 -9.79 1.49
CA GLU A 107 -5.02 -11.21 1.37
C GLU A 107 -3.71 -11.60 2.09
N ARG A 108 -3.75 -12.69 2.85
CA ARG A 108 -2.57 -13.15 3.59
C ARG A 108 -2.38 -14.64 3.43
N GLY A 109 -1.25 -15.02 2.84
CA GLY A 109 -0.90 -16.42 2.59
C GLY A 109 -1.97 -17.07 1.72
N ASN A 110 -2.75 -18.00 2.29
CA ASN A 110 -3.84 -18.70 1.60
C ASN A 110 -5.25 -18.15 1.92
N LYS A 111 -5.37 -17.09 2.74
CA LYS A 111 -6.66 -16.50 3.12
C LYS A 111 -6.98 -15.31 2.20
N GLY A 112 -8.21 -15.29 1.68
CA GLY A 112 -8.76 -14.15 0.94
C GLY A 112 -8.89 -12.89 1.81
N ALA A 113 -9.10 -11.74 1.17
CA ALA A 113 -9.22 -10.45 1.85
C ALA A 113 -10.42 -10.42 2.81
N ALA A 114 -10.29 -9.74 3.95
CA ALA A 114 -11.43 -9.50 4.84
C ALA A 114 -12.18 -8.26 4.36
N LEU A 115 -13.49 -8.40 4.20
CA LEU A 115 -14.38 -7.37 3.66
C LEU A 115 -15.35 -6.86 4.72
N THR A 116 -15.81 -5.61 4.54
CA THR A 116 -16.90 -5.02 5.31
C THR A 116 -17.83 -4.21 4.41
N THR A 117 -19.12 -4.15 4.75
CA THR A 117 -20.08 -3.23 4.09
C THR A 117 -20.24 -1.91 4.85
N PHE A 118 -19.63 -1.80 6.05
CA PHE A 118 -19.52 -0.55 6.79
C PHE A 118 -18.39 0.28 6.22
N ILE A 119 -18.69 0.92 5.08
CA ILE A 119 -17.74 1.78 4.38
C ILE A 119 -17.23 2.87 5.33
N SER A 120 -15.92 3.08 5.26
CA SER A 120 -15.19 4.10 5.99
C SER A 120 -14.39 4.94 4.99
N LEU A 121 -14.67 6.24 4.92
CA LEU A 121 -13.94 7.18 4.07
C LEU A 121 -13.07 8.05 4.97
N ALA A 122 -11.77 7.81 4.93
CA ALA A 122 -10.82 8.56 5.74
C ALA A 122 -10.48 9.90 5.07
N GLY A 123 -10.89 10.99 5.70
CA GLY A 123 -10.41 12.33 5.43
C GLY A 123 -9.18 12.64 6.26
N ARG A 124 -8.76 13.90 6.22
CA ARG A 124 -7.57 14.34 6.96
C ARG A 124 -7.84 14.44 8.46
N TYR A 125 -8.96 15.06 8.81
CA TYR A 125 -9.36 15.33 10.18
C TYR A 125 -10.48 14.40 10.65
N LEU A 126 -11.35 13.99 9.73
CA LEU A 126 -12.52 13.18 10.02
C LEU A 126 -12.46 11.84 9.26
N VAL A 127 -13.18 10.86 9.75
CA VAL A 127 -13.53 9.64 9.01
C VAL A 127 -15.04 9.61 8.90
N LEU A 128 -15.58 9.57 7.68
CA LEU A 128 -17.00 9.47 7.43
C LEU A 128 -17.40 7.99 7.33
N MET A 129 -18.43 7.61 8.09
CA MET A 129 -19.05 6.29 8.07
C MET A 129 -20.48 6.43 7.55
N PRO A 130 -20.72 6.40 6.22
CA PRO A 130 -22.03 6.68 5.65
C PRO A 130 -23.08 5.62 5.99
N ASN A 131 -22.66 4.35 6.18
CA ASN A 131 -23.56 3.22 6.40
C ASN A 131 -23.58 2.71 7.86
N ASN A 132 -23.01 3.46 8.80
CA ASN A 132 -22.95 3.06 10.20
C ASN A 132 -23.27 4.23 11.14
N PRO A 133 -24.52 4.33 11.66
CA PRO A 133 -24.89 5.42 12.57
C PRO A 133 -24.28 5.27 13.98
N ARG A 134 -23.75 4.09 14.33
CA ARG A 134 -23.19 3.81 15.65
C ARG A 134 -21.66 3.90 15.69
N GLY A 135 -21.03 4.22 14.57
CA GLY A 135 -19.57 4.24 14.43
C GLY A 135 -18.88 5.51 14.93
N GLY A 136 -19.63 6.57 15.27
CA GLY A 136 -19.06 7.88 15.54
C GLY A 136 -18.28 8.02 16.85
N GLY A 137 -17.39 9.00 16.92
CA GLY A 137 -16.67 9.35 18.14
C GLY A 137 -15.36 10.11 17.93
N VAL A 138 -14.51 10.13 18.95
CA VAL A 138 -13.16 10.74 18.89
C VAL A 138 -12.11 9.64 18.96
N SER A 139 -11.01 9.80 18.22
CA SER A 139 -9.83 8.93 18.25
C SER A 139 -9.40 8.63 19.68
N ARG A 140 -9.11 7.36 19.98
CA ARG A 140 -8.68 6.90 21.31
C ARG A 140 -7.34 7.47 21.77
N ARG A 141 -6.59 8.11 20.88
CA ARG A 141 -5.29 8.74 21.20
C ARG A 141 -5.45 10.14 21.79
N VAL A 142 -6.64 10.73 21.68
CA VAL A 142 -6.94 12.04 22.22
C VAL A 142 -7.54 11.84 23.61
N GLU A 143 -6.92 12.44 24.62
CA GLU A 143 -7.31 12.32 26.02
C GLU A 143 -7.40 13.73 26.65
N GLY A 144 -8.03 13.83 27.80
CA GLY A 144 -8.13 15.10 28.54
C GLY A 144 -8.98 16.16 27.84
N GLU A 145 -8.53 17.41 27.93
CA GLU A 145 -9.23 18.62 27.47
C GLU A 145 -9.40 18.64 25.94
N ASP A 146 -8.35 18.28 25.19
CA ASP A 146 -8.38 18.18 23.72
C ASP A 146 -9.52 17.30 23.20
N ARG A 147 -9.85 16.23 23.94
CA ARG A 147 -10.93 15.31 23.55
C ARG A 147 -12.30 15.97 23.70
N GLN A 148 -12.47 16.79 24.72
CA GLN A 148 -13.73 17.48 24.98
C GLN A 148 -13.93 18.60 23.96
N GLU A 149 -12.91 19.43 23.74
CA GLU A 149 -12.94 20.50 22.74
C GLU A 149 -13.25 19.97 21.33
N LEU A 150 -12.58 18.88 20.93
CA LEU A 150 -12.80 18.29 19.61
C LEU A 150 -14.22 17.72 19.48
N ARG A 151 -14.78 17.16 20.56
CA ARG A 151 -16.15 16.67 20.58
C ARG A 151 -17.17 17.80 20.45
N GLU A 152 -16.98 18.90 21.17
CA GLU A 152 -17.85 20.08 21.10
C GLU A 152 -17.81 20.72 19.69
N THR A 153 -16.64 20.73 19.06
CA THR A 153 -16.48 21.22 17.67
C THR A 153 -17.18 20.29 16.67
N MET A 154 -17.07 18.97 16.85
CA MET A 154 -17.74 17.98 15.99
C MET A 154 -19.26 18.01 16.08
N GLU A 155 -19.83 18.29 17.25
CA GLU A 155 -21.29 18.36 17.44
C GLU A 155 -21.94 19.51 16.65
N GLN A 156 -21.16 20.51 16.24
CA GLN A 156 -21.62 21.63 15.40
C GLN A 156 -21.70 21.28 13.90
N LEU A 157 -21.15 20.14 13.49
CA LEU A 157 -21.12 19.75 12.07
C LEU A 157 -22.47 19.16 11.63
N PRO A 158 -23.04 19.59 10.48
CA PRO A 158 -24.27 19.05 9.90
C PRO A 158 -24.03 17.66 9.30
N VAL A 159 -24.09 16.62 10.13
CA VAL A 159 -24.00 15.22 9.67
C VAL A 159 -25.40 14.66 9.36
N PRO A 160 -25.67 14.16 8.14
CA PRO A 160 -26.95 13.57 7.78
C PRO A 160 -27.35 12.37 8.65
N GLN A 161 -28.66 12.18 8.84
CA GLN A 161 -29.18 11.07 9.64
C GLN A 161 -28.81 9.72 9.02
N GLY A 162 -28.28 8.80 9.83
CA GLY A 162 -27.84 7.48 9.39
C GLY A 162 -26.32 7.38 9.16
N MET A 163 -25.64 8.52 9.00
CA MET A 163 -24.18 8.59 8.91
C MET A 163 -23.57 8.86 10.30
N SER A 164 -22.29 8.56 10.46
CA SER A 164 -21.51 9.01 11.61
C SER A 164 -20.11 9.44 11.22
N ILE A 165 -19.47 10.22 12.09
CA ILE A 165 -18.12 10.73 11.87
C ILE A 165 -17.20 10.39 13.05
N ILE A 166 -15.93 10.12 12.76
CA ILE A 166 -14.88 9.91 13.75
C ILE A 166 -13.81 10.97 13.59
N ALA A 167 -13.48 11.73 14.64
CA ALA A 167 -12.34 12.65 14.58
C ALA A 167 -11.01 11.93 14.77
N ARG A 168 -10.07 12.21 13.85
CA ARG A 168 -8.69 11.76 13.87
C ARG A 168 -7.85 12.67 14.78
N THR A 169 -6.70 12.17 15.22
CA THR A 169 -5.74 12.94 16.03
C THR A 169 -5.26 14.22 15.34
N ALA A 170 -5.25 14.26 14.01
CA ALA A 170 -4.90 15.47 13.25
C ALA A 170 -5.95 16.60 13.37
N GLY A 171 -7.15 16.30 13.85
CA GLY A 171 -8.22 17.28 14.06
C GLY A 171 -8.06 18.14 15.32
N ILE A 172 -7.10 17.83 16.22
CA ILE A 172 -6.88 18.61 17.44
C ILE A 172 -6.50 20.06 17.06
N GLY A 173 -7.16 21.02 17.71
CA GLY A 173 -6.93 22.46 17.49
C GLY A 173 -7.40 22.98 16.13
N ARG A 174 -8.26 22.23 15.42
CA ARG A 174 -8.88 22.66 14.16
C ARG A 174 -10.24 23.28 14.41
N ASN A 175 -10.58 24.30 13.63
CA ASN A 175 -11.85 25.00 13.76
C ASN A 175 -12.98 24.24 13.04
N VAL A 176 -14.23 24.65 13.28
CA VAL A 176 -15.43 24.04 12.67
C VAL A 176 -15.38 24.14 11.14
N GLU A 177 -14.86 25.22 10.58
CA GLU A 177 -14.79 25.45 9.12
C GLU A 177 -13.86 24.45 8.43
N GLU A 178 -12.66 24.21 8.98
CA GLU A 178 -11.70 23.23 8.47
C GLU A 178 -12.28 21.80 8.54
N LEU A 179 -12.95 21.47 9.64
CA LEU A 179 -13.63 20.18 9.77
C LEU A 179 -14.80 20.06 8.78
N GLN A 180 -15.52 21.15 8.52
CA GLN A 180 -16.61 21.20 7.55
C GLN A 180 -16.11 21.01 6.12
N TRP A 181 -14.97 21.57 5.74
CA TRP A 181 -14.38 21.36 4.42
C TRP A 181 -14.04 19.87 4.20
N ASP A 182 -13.41 19.23 5.18
CA ASP A 182 -13.09 17.80 5.14
C ASP A 182 -14.37 16.94 5.08
N LEU A 183 -15.39 17.25 5.90
CA LEU A 183 -16.69 16.55 5.86
C LEU A 183 -17.37 16.70 4.49
N SER A 184 -17.37 17.91 3.93
CA SER A 184 -17.99 18.19 2.63
C SER A 184 -17.31 17.41 1.51
N TYR A 185 -15.98 17.31 1.53
CA TYR A 185 -15.22 16.47 0.61
C TYR A 185 -15.63 14.99 0.73
N LEU A 186 -15.67 14.45 1.95
CA LEU A 186 -16.05 13.05 2.19
C LEU A 186 -17.49 12.75 1.76
N MET A 187 -18.42 13.69 1.95
CA MET A 187 -19.79 13.56 1.48
C MET A 187 -19.90 13.54 -0.06
N GLN A 188 -19.15 14.42 -0.73
CA GLN A 188 -19.06 14.41 -2.19
C GLN A 188 -18.48 13.08 -2.68
N LEU A 189 -17.43 12.58 -2.03
CA LEU A 189 -16.80 11.30 -2.36
C LEU A 189 -17.78 10.14 -2.20
N TRP A 190 -18.52 10.11 -1.10
CA TRP A 190 -19.56 9.11 -0.90
C TRP A 190 -20.64 9.16 -1.98
N THR A 191 -21.07 10.36 -2.38
CA THR A 191 -22.09 10.54 -3.42
C THR A 191 -21.61 9.99 -4.77
N ALA A 192 -20.34 10.23 -5.12
CA ALA A 192 -19.73 9.68 -6.33
C ALA A 192 -19.61 8.14 -6.26
N ILE A 193 -19.23 7.59 -5.11
CA ILE A 193 -19.13 6.14 -4.89
C ILE A 193 -20.51 5.47 -4.99
N ASP A 194 -21.53 6.00 -4.31
CA ASP A 194 -22.90 5.46 -4.33
C ASP A 194 -23.53 5.59 -5.73
N GLY A 195 -23.29 6.70 -6.44
CA GLY A 195 -23.70 6.88 -7.84
C GLY A 195 -23.08 5.83 -8.76
N ALA A 196 -21.75 5.71 -8.75
CA ALA A 196 -21.02 4.74 -9.58
C ALA A 196 -21.42 3.29 -9.27
N ALA A 197 -21.70 2.97 -8.00
CA ALA A 197 -22.17 1.64 -7.59
C ALA A 197 -23.57 1.31 -8.10
N ARG A 198 -24.46 2.31 -8.26
CA ARG A 198 -25.82 2.10 -8.79
C ARG A 198 -25.83 1.97 -10.31
N GLU A 199 -24.97 2.70 -11.00
CA GLU A 199 -24.91 2.74 -12.46
C GLU A 199 -24.24 1.49 -13.08
N ASN A 200 -23.34 0.83 -12.33
CA ASN A 200 -22.53 -0.28 -12.84
C ASN A 200 -22.87 -1.58 -12.13
N ALA A 201 -22.92 -2.71 -12.86
CA ALA A 201 -23.06 -4.05 -12.28
C ALA A 201 -21.72 -4.54 -11.73
N GLY A 202 -21.75 -5.37 -10.67
CA GLY A 202 -20.56 -6.00 -10.11
C GLY A 202 -20.17 -7.28 -10.86
N PRO A 203 -18.94 -7.81 -10.68
CA PRO A 203 -17.88 -7.28 -9.81
C PRO A 203 -17.07 -6.15 -10.47
N ILE A 204 -16.90 -5.01 -9.78
CA ILE A 204 -16.11 -3.88 -10.28
C ILE A 204 -15.45 -3.08 -9.16
N LEU A 205 -14.28 -2.49 -9.44
CA LEU A 205 -13.61 -1.53 -8.56
C LEU A 205 -14.26 -0.15 -8.70
N ILE A 206 -14.84 0.35 -7.61
CA ILE A 206 -15.51 1.66 -7.60
C ILE A 206 -14.50 2.76 -7.26
N TYR A 207 -13.78 2.58 -6.15
CA TYR A 207 -12.90 3.60 -5.60
C TYR A 207 -11.56 2.99 -5.19
N LEU A 208 -10.51 3.60 -5.72
CA LEU A 208 -9.13 3.27 -5.42
C LEU A 208 -8.64 4.24 -4.34
N GLU A 209 -8.60 3.75 -3.10
CA GLU A 209 -8.02 4.48 -1.97
C GLU A 209 -6.49 4.60 -2.10
N SER A 210 -5.90 3.84 -3.03
CA SER A 210 -4.48 3.56 -3.04
C SER A 210 -3.57 4.65 -3.60
N SER A 211 -4.04 5.79 -4.12
CA SER A 211 -3.11 6.83 -4.58
C SER A 211 -2.19 7.28 -3.45
N LEU A 212 -0.91 6.88 -3.52
CA LEU A 212 0.09 7.21 -2.50
C LEU A 212 0.20 8.73 -2.30
N VAL A 213 -0.07 9.53 -3.34
CA VAL A 213 -0.10 11.00 -3.28
C VAL A 213 -1.15 11.50 -2.29
N ILE A 214 -2.40 11.11 -2.50
CA ILE A 214 -3.53 11.54 -1.68
C ILE A 214 -3.37 11.00 -0.25
N ARG A 215 -3.00 9.72 -0.12
CA ARG A 215 -2.75 9.07 1.17
C ARG A 215 -1.64 9.78 1.94
N ALA A 216 -0.55 10.09 1.27
CA ALA A 216 0.60 10.74 1.88
C ALA A 216 0.22 12.13 2.38
N ILE A 217 -0.41 12.97 1.54
CA ILE A 217 -0.84 14.31 1.95
C ILE A 217 -1.85 14.21 3.10
N ARG A 218 -2.87 13.36 2.99
CA ARG A 218 -3.89 13.19 4.02
C ARG A 218 -3.30 12.83 5.37
N ASP A 219 -2.45 11.79 5.39
CA ASP A 219 -1.99 11.21 6.64
C ASP A 219 -0.77 11.96 7.19
N TYR A 220 0.10 12.48 6.32
CA TYR A 220 1.38 13.09 6.71
C TYR A 220 1.52 14.59 6.58
N PHE A 221 0.68 15.27 5.81
CA PHE A 221 0.80 16.72 5.78
C PHE A 221 0.58 17.28 7.20
N SER A 222 1.33 18.28 7.60
CA SER A 222 1.18 18.96 8.88
C SER A 222 1.53 20.43 8.71
N PRO A 223 0.97 21.34 9.53
CA PRO A 223 1.15 22.79 9.30
C PRO A 223 2.61 23.27 9.34
N ASP A 224 3.51 22.49 9.97
CA ASP A 224 4.96 22.72 10.03
C ASP A 224 5.71 22.31 8.75
N ILE A 225 5.05 21.62 7.81
CA ILE A 225 5.60 21.32 6.47
C ILE A 225 5.47 22.58 5.61
N GLY A 226 6.61 23.23 5.35
CA GLY A 226 6.64 24.49 4.60
C GLY A 226 6.37 24.31 3.11
N GLU A 227 6.86 23.21 2.52
CA GLU A 227 6.83 22.98 1.07
C GLU A 227 6.55 21.51 0.75
N ILE A 228 5.76 21.30 -0.29
CA ILE A 228 5.53 20.01 -0.93
C ILE A 228 6.15 20.08 -2.33
N LEU A 229 7.23 19.34 -2.56
CA LEU A 229 7.96 19.33 -3.84
C LEU A 229 7.63 18.06 -4.61
N ILE A 230 7.23 18.22 -5.87
CA ILE A 230 6.80 17.11 -6.74
C ILE A 230 7.54 17.21 -8.07
N ASP A 231 8.18 16.11 -8.51
CA ASP A 231 8.99 16.08 -9.73
C ASP A 231 8.23 15.88 -11.04
N THR A 232 6.95 15.46 -10.98
CA THR A 232 6.13 15.12 -12.15
C THR A 232 4.86 15.96 -12.20
N ASP A 233 4.50 16.48 -13.39
CA ASP A 233 3.37 17.40 -13.56
C ASP A 233 2.02 16.75 -13.22
N ASP A 234 1.77 15.51 -13.65
CA ASP A 234 0.50 14.80 -13.38
C ASP A 234 0.21 14.64 -11.88
N ILE A 235 1.24 14.31 -11.09
CA ILE A 235 1.11 14.15 -9.65
C ILE A 235 0.95 15.50 -8.95
N ALA A 236 1.62 16.53 -9.47
CA ALA A 236 1.45 17.88 -8.96
C ALA A 236 0.01 18.37 -9.16
N ASP A 237 -0.60 18.06 -10.31
CA ASP A 237 -1.97 18.43 -10.60
C ASP A 237 -2.97 17.68 -9.71
N GLN A 238 -2.75 16.37 -9.48
CA GLN A 238 -3.54 15.59 -8.53
C GLN A 238 -3.44 16.12 -7.09
N ALA A 239 -2.22 16.45 -6.63
CA ALA A 239 -1.98 17.01 -5.31
C ALA A 239 -2.65 18.38 -5.15
N CYS A 240 -2.52 19.26 -6.15
CA CYS A 240 -3.18 20.56 -6.18
C CYS A 240 -4.71 20.42 -6.11
N ALA A 241 -5.29 19.55 -6.94
CA ALA A 241 -6.74 19.32 -6.97
C ALA A 241 -7.27 18.87 -5.59
N PHE A 242 -6.58 17.93 -4.95
CA PHE A 242 -6.94 17.47 -3.60
C PHE A 242 -6.81 18.59 -2.56
N MET A 243 -5.70 19.32 -2.56
CA MET A 243 -5.44 20.41 -1.63
C MET A 243 -6.46 21.55 -1.80
N SER A 244 -6.88 21.88 -3.03
CA SER A 244 -7.87 22.94 -3.29
C SER A 244 -9.24 22.67 -2.67
N VAL A 245 -9.59 21.41 -2.42
CA VAL A 245 -10.88 21.05 -1.83
C VAL A 245 -10.80 20.89 -0.32
N VAL A 246 -9.74 20.25 0.17
CA VAL A 246 -9.62 19.89 1.60
C VAL A 246 -8.88 20.97 2.41
N MET A 247 -7.92 21.67 1.81
CA MET A 247 -7.08 22.69 2.46
C MET A 247 -6.73 23.84 1.50
N PRO A 248 -7.71 24.68 1.10
CA PRO A 248 -7.52 25.70 0.07
C PRO A 248 -6.37 26.67 0.35
N ASP A 249 -6.16 27.03 1.61
CA ASP A 249 -5.11 27.98 2.02
C ASP A 249 -3.68 27.44 1.83
N ASN A 250 -3.52 26.11 1.74
CA ASN A 250 -2.21 25.46 1.65
C ASN A 250 -1.82 25.05 0.22
N VAL A 251 -2.65 25.36 -0.78
CA VAL A 251 -2.38 25.01 -2.20
C VAL A 251 -1.05 25.60 -2.67
N GLN A 252 -0.70 26.82 -2.22
CA GLN A 252 0.55 27.50 -2.58
C GLN A 252 1.82 26.79 -2.07
N ARG A 253 1.69 25.84 -1.13
CA ARG A 253 2.82 25.03 -0.64
C ARG A 253 3.21 23.93 -1.62
N VAL A 254 2.31 23.55 -2.54
CA VAL A 254 2.59 22.57 -3.59
C VAL A 254 3.39 23.26 -4.69
N LYS A 255 4.62 22.79 -4.90
CA LYS A 255 5.54 23.34 -5.90
C LYS A 255 6.06 22.21 -6.79
N ARG A 256 6.13 22.50 -8.08
CA ARG A 256 6.75 21.62 -9.06
C ARG A 256 8.27 21.75 -8.97
N TYR A 257 8.96 20.62 -8.98
CA TYR A 257 10.40 20.53 -9.00
C TYR A 257 10.88 20.28 -10.42
N ARG A 258 11.77 21.12 -10.93
CA ARG A 258 12.23 21.10 -12.34
C ARG A 258 13.75 21.23 -12.49
N ASP A 259 14.50 21.04 -11.41
CA ASP A 259 15.96 21.13 -11.48
C ASP A 259 16.56 19.85 -12.05
N ASP A 260 17.74 19.95 -12.68
CA ASP A 260 18.43 18.81 -13.32
C ASP A 260 18.91 17.75 -12.32
N VAL A 261 19.15 18.14 -11.06
CA VAL A 261 19.56 17.21 -10.00
C VAL A 261 18.33 16.46 -9.50
N PRO A 262 18.33 15.12 -9.38
CA PRO A 262 17.20 14.38 -8.85
C PRO A 262 16.77 14.86 -7.45
N LEU A 263 15.46 14.89 -7.21
CA LEU A 263 14.85 15.51 -6.01
C LEU A 263 15.49 14.99 -4.72
N PHE A 264 15.56 13.68 -4.53
CA PHE A 264 16.09 13.07 -3.30
C PHE A 264 17.60 13.26 -3.15
N SER A 265 18.35 13.28 -4.26
CA SER A 265 19.78 13.55 -4.25
C SER A 265 20.08 15.00 -3.84
N ARG A 266 19.29 15.97 -4.29
CA ARG A 266 19.42 17.38 -3.87
C ARG A 266 19.30 17.55 -2.37
N PHE A 267 18.37 16.82 -1.73
CA PHE A 267 18.17 16.85 -0.28
C PHE A 267 19.09 15.88 0.49
N GLN A 268 19.98 15.15 -0.20
CA GLN A 268 20.91 14.19 0.38
C GLN A 268 20.20 13.12 1.23
N ILE A 269 19.05 12.63 0.79
CA ILE A 269 18.30 11.58 1.51
C ILE A 269 18.42 10.19 0.91
N GLU A 270 18.95 10.07 -0.32
CA GLU A 270 19.11 8.77 -0.99
C GLU A 270 19.90 7.76 -0.13
N HIS A 271 21.03 8.19 0.43
CA HIS A 271 21.84 7.34 1.30
C HIS A 271 21.11 6.93 2.59
N GLN A 272 20.20 7.77 3.10
CA GLN A 272 19.39 7.45 4.28
C GLN A 272 18.28 6.46 3.94
N ILE A 273 17.72 6.52 2.73
CA ILE A 273 16.77 5.54 2.22
C ILE A 273 17.46 4.18 2.11
N GLU A 274 18.68 4.12 1.57
CA GLU A 274 19.48 2.89 1.50
C GLU A 274 19.72 2.26 2.90
N THR A 275 19.85 3.07 3.96
CA THR A 275 19.96 2.52 5.33
C THR A 275 18.73 1.74 5.78
N ALA A 276 17.56 1.94 5.16
CA ALA A 276 16.36 1.15 5.46
C ALA A 276 16.44 -0.28 4.92
N TYR A 277 17.22 -0.52 3.86
CA TYR A 277 17.47 -1.85 3.28
C TYR A 277 18.66 -2.55 3.95
N ALA A 278 19.59 -1.78 4.53
CA ALA A 278 20.76 -2.33 5.18
C ALA A 278 20.43 -3.16 6.44
N ARG A 279 21.15 -4.26 6.66
CA ARG A 279 21.08 -5.02 7.93
C ARG A 279 21.66 -4.22 9.11
N THR A 280 22.74 -3.48 8.87
CA THR A 280 23.47 -2.71 9.89
C THR A 280 23.37 -1.23 9.59
N VAL A 281 22.96 -0.44 10.57
CA VAL A 281 22.78 1.01 10.46
C VAL A 281 23.80 1.72 11.37
N PRO A 282 24.69 2.57 10.83
CA PRO A 282 25.67 3.28 11.64
C PRO A 282 25.02 4.36 12.51
N LEU A 283 25.56 4.53 13.73
CA LEU A 283 25.19 5.58 14.67
C LEU A 283 26.17 6.76 14.60
N PRO A 284 25.74 7.99 14.93
CA PRO A 284 26.59 9.19 14.89
C PRO A 284 27.92 9.07 15.64
N SER A 285 27.93 8.44 16.82
CA SER A 285 29.14 8.26 17.64
C SER A 285 30.02 7.08 17.20
N GLY A 286 29.73 6.45 16.06
CA GLY A 286 30.51 5.36 15.48
C GLY A 286 30.02 3.96 15.83
N GLY A 287 29.03 3.83 16.73
CA GLY A 287 28.31 2.57 16.97
C GLY A 287 27.46 2.13 15.79
N ALA A 288 26.69 1.07 15.95
CA ALA A 288 25.75 0.59 14.96
C ALA A 288 24.58 -0.17 15.58
N VAL A 289 23.44 -0.13 14.90
CA VAL A 289 22.27 -0.96 15.19
C VAL A 289 22.17 -2.05 14.12
N VAL A 290 21.99 -3.29 14.54
CA VAL A 290 21.82 -4.46 13.66
C VAL A 290 20.38 -4.92 13.77
N ILE A 291 19.68 -5.05 12.64
CA ILE A 291 18.26 -5.41 12.60
C ILE A 291 18.10 -6.74 11.87
N ASP A 292 17.62 -7.76 12.58
CA ASP A 292 17.40 -9.11 12.06
C ASP A 292 15.92 -9.49 12.07
N HIS A 293 15.49 -10.08 10.96
CA HIS A 293 14.12 -10.56 10.78
C HIS A 293 14.05 -12.05 11.07
N THR A 294 13.15 -12.46 11.96
CA THR A 294 12.84 -13.86 12.22
C THR A 294 11.40 -14.16 11.80
N GLU A 295 10.99 -15.42 11.92
CA GLU A 295 9.61 -15.83 11.62
C GLU A 295 8.57 -15.15 12.53
N ALA A 296 8.89 -14.96 13.81
CA ALA A 296 7.93 -14.51 14.83
C ALA A 296 8.12 -13.05 15.27
N LEU A 297 9.36 -12.56 15.26
CA LEU A 297 9.73 -11.25 15.80
C LEU A 297 10.87 -10.60 15.02
N VAL A 298 11.09 -9.31 15.26
CA VAL A 298 12.28 -8.58 14.79
C VAL A 298 13.23 -8.39 15.95
N ALA A 299 14.47 -8.83 15.80
CA ALA A 299 15.53 -8.65 16.78
C ALA A 299 16.41 -7.46 16.40
N VAL A 300 16.77 -6.64 17.38
CA VAL A 300 17.60 -5.46 17.20
C VAL A 300 18.75 -5.53 18.19
N ASP A 301 19.98 -5.45 17.71
CA ASP A 301 21.21 -5.48 18.53
C ASP A 301 21.98 -4.17 18.41
N VAL A 302 22.56 -3.69 19.52
CA VAL A 302 23.26 -2.40 19.61
C VAL A 302 24.74 -2.60 19.89
N ASN A 303 25.57 -2.15 18.95
CA ASN A 303 27.02 -2.25 19.03
C ASN A 303 27.64 -0.85 19.22
N SER A 304 28.56 -0.68 20.18
CA SER A 304 29.24 0.62 20.42
C SER A 304 30.42 0.90 19.48
N ALA A 305 30.88 -0.10 18.71
CA ALA A 305 32.10 -0.07 17.89
C ALA A 305 33.31 0.54 18.62
N ARG A 306 34.40 0.86 17.91
CA ARG A 306 35.70 1.32 18.45
C ARG A 306 35.68 2.74 19.07
N ALA A 307 34.60 3.15 19.72
CA ALA A 307 34.47 4.42 20.45
C ALA A 307 35.07 4.36 21.88
N THR A 308 35.82 3.31 22.22
CA THR A 308 36.43 3.06 23.54
C THR A 308 37.68 3.90 23.84
N LYS A 309 37.85 5.08 23.22
CA LYS A 309 38.95 6.00 23.55
C LYS A 309 38.68 6.90 24.76
N GLY A 310 37.48 6.82 25.36
CA GLY A 310 37.10 7.52 26.59
C GLY A 310 37.31 6.67 27.84
N SER A 311 37.53 7.31 29.00
CA SER A 311 37.75 6.65 30.29
C SER A 311 36.49 6.10 30.96
N ASP A 312 35.30 6.41 30.46
CA ASP A 312 34.03 6.00 31.05
C ASP A 312 33.22 5.11 30.09
N ILE A 313 33.22 3.81 30.38
CA ILE A 313 32.53 2.76 29.61
C ILE A 313 31.01 2.92 29.76
N GLU A 314 30.55 3.29 30.95
CA GLU A 314 29.13 3.43 31.27
C GLU A 314 28.52 4.64 30.55
N GLU A 315 29.23 5.77 30.53
CA GLU A 315 28.81 6.96 29.77
C GLU A 315 28.76 6.65 28.26
N THR A 316 29.71 5.88 27.76
CA THR A 316 29.74 5.46 26.34
C THR A 316 28.58 4.53 26.01
N ALA A 317 28.25 3.59 26.90
CA ALA A 317 27.10 2.68 26.76
C ALA A 317 25.78 3.47 26.75
N LEU A 318 25.58 4.36 27.73
CA LEU A 318 24.40 5.22 27.80
C LEU A 318 24.25 6.07 26.53
N ARG A 319 25.31 6.77 26.10
CA ARG A 319 25.26 7.62 24.90
C ARG A 319 24.90 6.80 23.65
N THR A 320 25.52 5.63 23.48
CA THR A 320 25.25 4.74 22.35
C THR A 320 23.80 4.25 22.38
N ASN A 321 23.29 3.85 23.54
CA ASN A 321 21.90 3.38 23.69
C ASN A 321 20.88 4.51 23.44
N LEU A 322 21.17 5.75 23.81
CA LEU A 322 20.32 6.91 23.51
C LEU A 322 20.27 7.19 22.00
N GLU A 323 21.41 7.13 21.30
CA GLU A 323 21.47 7.24 19.84
C GLU A 323 20.74 6.07 19.17
N ALA A 324 20.92 4.86 19.67
CA ALA A 324 20.24 3.67 19.19
C ALA A 324 18.72 3.78 19.38
N ALA A 325 18.23 4.30 20.51
CA ALA A 325 16.80 4.48 20.74
C ALA A 325 16.16 5.40 19.67
N ASP A 326 16.82 6.50 19.33
CA ASP A 326 16.36 7.41 18.28
C ASP A 326 16.37 6.75 16.89
N GLU A 327 17.45 6.03 16.58
CA GLU A 327 17.64 5.40 15.29
C GLU A 327 16.70 4.20 15.10
N VAL A 328 16.50 3.39 16.13
CA VAL A 328 15.52 2.30 16.11
C VAL A 328 14.13 2.83 15.87
N ALA A 329 13.68 3.86 16.61
CA ALA A 329 12.36 4.45 16.38
C ALA A 329 12.20 5.00 14.95
N ARG A 330 13.27 5.56 14.37
CA ARG A 330 13.29 6.01 12.98
C ARG A 330 13.20 4.84 12.00
N GLN A 331 14.02 3.80 12.16
CA GLN A 331 14.04 2.62 11.29
C GLN A 331 12.73 1.82 11.35
N LEU A 332 12.08 1.74 12.52
CA LEU A 332 10.76 1.13 12.66
C LEU A 332 9.71 1.80 11.75
N ARG A 333 9.79 3.12 11.57
CA ARG A 333 8.90 3.86 10.64
C ARG A 333 9.32 3.65 9.19
N LEU A 334 10.60 3.87 8.86
CA LEU A 334 11.09 3.79 7.47
C LEU A 334 10.89 2.41 6.84
N ARG A 335 11.00 1.36 7.64
CA ARG A 335 10.84 -0.04 7.18
C ARG A 335 9.42 -0.58 7.39
N ASP A 336 8.53 0.23 7.98
CA ASP A 336 7.19 -0.14 8.47
C ASP A 336 7.18 -1.44 9.30
N LEU A 337 8.18 -1.64 10.17
CA LEU A 337 8.30 -2.86 10.98
C LEU A 337 7.15 -2.97 11.98
N GLY A 338 6.49 -4.13 12.04
CA GLY A 338 5.43 -4.34 13.01
C GLY A 338 5.30 -5.78 13.46
N GLY A 339 4.56 -5.98 14.56
CA GLY A 339 4.57 -7.20 15.35
C GLY A 339 5.45 -7.03 16.60
N LEU A 340 5.96 -8.15 17.11
CA LEU A 340 6.86 -8.16 18.25
C LEU A 340 8.27 -7.77 17.81
N ILE A 341 8.86 -6.81 18.51
CA ILE A 341 10.22 -6.32 18.32
C ILE A 341 10.94 -6.44 19.65
N VAL A 342 12.16 -6.96 19.63
CA VAL A 342 13.01 -7.13 20.81
C VAL A 342 14.30 -6.37 20.56
N ILE A 343 14.67 -5.47 21.47
CA ILE A 343 15.89 -4.66 21.40
C ILE A 343 16.84 -5.10 22.50
N ASP A 344 18.05 -5.48 22.11
CA ASP A 344 19.18 -5.78 22.97
C ASP A 344 20.07 -4.52 23.07
N PHE A 345 19.87 -3.76 24.14
CA PHE A 345 20.70 -2.59 24.44
C PHE A 345 21.99 -3.01 25.13
N ILE A 346 23.03 -2.19 25.02
CA ILE A 346 24.27 -2.42 25.76
C ILE A 346 23.95 -2.39 27.26
N ASP A 347 24.45 -3.39 28.00
CA ASP A 347 24.26 -3.49 29.44
C ASP A 347 24.67 -2.19 30.17
N MET A 348 23.82 -1.76 31.11
CA MET A 348 24.04 -0.57 31.95
C MET A 348 23.83 -0.97 33.41
N GLU A 349 24.79 -0.66 34.28
CA GLU A 349 24.72 -1.01 35.71
C GLU A 349 23.76 -0.09 36.48
N ASP A 350 23.67 1.19 36.10
CA ASP A 350 22.79 2.15 36.77
C ASP A 350 21.35 2.05 36.21
N GLY A 351 20.39 1.73 37.09
CA GLY A 351 18.97 1.73 36.75
C GLY A 351 18.42 3.10 36.34
N LYS A 352 19.13 4.21 36.62
CA LYS A 352 18.80 5.54 36.07
C LYS A 352 19.08 5.61 34.57
N ASN A 353 20.19 5.02 34.12
CA ASN A 353 20.59 4.98 32.71
C ASN A 353 19.58 4.16 31.89
N GLN A 354 19.18 3.00 32.41
CA GLN A 354 18.11 2.18 31.83
C GLN A 354 16.80 2.97 31.65
N ARG A 355 16.36 3.70 32.69
CA ARG A 355 15.15 4.55 32.61
C ARG A 355 15.29 5.69 31.62
N ALA A 356 16.48 6.27 31.48
CA ALA A 356 16.74 7.33 30.51
C ALA A 356 16.59 6.81 29.07
N VAL A 357 17.11 5.62 28.78
CA VAL A 357 16.96 4.96 27.47
C VAL A 357 15.49 4.60 27.19
N GLU A 358 14.79 4.01 28.17
CA GLU A 358 13.35 3.72 28.05
C GLU A 358 12.54 4.99 27.74
N GLN A 359 12.83 6.08 28.44
CA GLN A 359 12.14 7.36 28.24
C GLN A 359 12.49 7.96 26.87
N ARG A 360 13.74 7.89 26.44
CA ARG A 360 14.17 8.38 25.13
C ARG A 360 13.47 7.64 24.00
N LEU A 361 13.39 6.31 24.09
CA LEU A 361 12.68 5.50 23.11
C LEU A 361 11.18 5.83 23.10
N ARG A 362 10.56 6.05 24.27
CA ARG A 362 9.15 6.46 24.37
C ARG A 362 8.90 7.79 23.65
N GLU A 363 9.77 8.78 23.85
CA GLU A 363 9.69 10.08 23.18
C GLU A 363 9.86 9.96 21.67
N ALA A 364 10.83 9.16 21.21
CA ALA A 364 11.08 8.96 19.79
C ALA A 364 9.94 8.21 19.07
N LEU A 365 9.25 7.31 19.79
CA LEU A 365 8.07 6.57 19.31
C LEU A 365 6.76 7.37 19.43
N HIS A 366 6.72 8.46 20.19
CA HIS A 366 5.51 9.28 20.33
C HIS A 366 5.03 9.85 18.99
N PHE A 367 5.98 10.16 18.09
CA PHE A 367 5.70 10.62 16.73
C PHE A 367 5.25 9.51 15.78
N ASP A 368 5.28 8.24 16.21
CA ASP A 368 4.86 7.11 15.39
C ASP A 368 3.34 7.06 15.27
N ARG A 369 2.86 6.78 14.05
CA ARG A 369 1.44 6.57 13.80
C ARG A 369 0.98 5.19 14.15
N ALA A 370 1.85 4.19 14.17
CA ALA A 370 1.47 2.87 14.63
C ALA A 370 1.20 2.92 16.13
N ARG A 371 0.22 2.17 16.61
CA ARG A 371 0.09 1.96 18.06
C ARG A 371 1.29 1.15 18.52
N VAL A 372 2.04 1.68 19.48
CA VAL A 372 3.18 1.00 20.09
C VAL A 372 2.89 0.72 21.57
N GLN A 373 3.18 -0.49 22.00
CA GLN A 373 3.22 -0.87 23.41
C GLN A 373 4.66 -1.25 23.75
N MET A 374 5.22 -0.66 24.80
CA MET A 374 6.60 -0.89 25.23
C MET A 374 6.61 -1.52 26.62
N GLY A 375 7.46 -2.53 26.81
CA GLY A 375 7.84 -3.05 28.11
C GLY A 375 8.90 -2.16 28.79
N LYS A 376 9.42 -2.66 29.90
CA LYS A 376 10.66 -2.15 30.52
C LYS A 376 11.83 -3.01 30.09
N ILE A 377 13.06 -2.53 30.29
CA ILE A 377 14.25 -3.35 30.15
C ILE A 377 14.15 -4.51 31.14
N SER A 378 14.25 -5.72 30.61
CA SER A 378 14.14 -6.97 31.38
C SER A 378 15.39 -7.22 32.21
N ARG A 379 15.34 -8.25 33.06
CA ARG A 379 16.52 -8.70 33.83
C ARG A 379 17.64 -9.25 32.93
N PHE A 380 17.33 -9.55 31.67
CA PHE A 380 18.28 -10.06 30.68
C PHE A 380 18.80 -8.94 29.75
N GLY A 381 18.58 -7.65 30.07
CA GLY A 381 19.00 -6.53 29.21
C GLY A 381 18.08 -6.24 28.01
N LEU A 382 17.15 -7.16 27.70
CA LEU A 382 16.25 -7.04 26.56
C LEU A 382 15.06 -6.12 26.83
N MET A 383 14.67 -5.34 25.82
CA MET A 383 13.47 -4.53 25.81
C MET A 383 12.47 -5.02 24.75
N GLU A 384 11.27 -5.35 25.18
CA GLU A 384 10.20 -5.82 24.29
C GLU A 384 9.27 -4.67 23.90
N LEU A 385 8.89 -4.61 22.63
CA LEU A 385 7.86 -3.71 22.16
C LEU A 385 6.98 -4.38 21.10
N SER A 386 5.71 -4.01 21.07
CA SER A 386 4.73 -4.44 20.08
C SER A 386 4.27 -3.24 19.28
N ARG A 387 4.52 -3.25 17.97
CA ARG A 387 4.13 -2.18 17.04
C ARG A 387 3.04 -2.67 16.10
N GLN A 388 1.94 -1.92 16.00
CA GLN A 388 0.87 -2.20 15.05
C GLN A 388 1.39 -2.17 13.60
N ARG A 389 1.10 -3.21 12.82
CA ARG A 389 1.36 -3.21 11.37
C ARG A 389 0.35 -2.31 10.66
N LEU A 390 0.84 -1.28 9.97
CA LEU A 390 0.01 -0.40 9.15
C LEU A 390 -0.03 -0.89 7.70
N ARG A 391 1.15 -1.26 7.18
CA ARG A 391 1.41 -1.74 5.82
C ARG A 391 2.29 -3.00 5.87
N PRO A 392 2.45 -3.72 4.76
CA PRO A 392 3.53 -4.70 4.61
C PRO A 392 4.89 -4.05 4.89
N ALA A 393 5.79 -4.77 5.53
CA ALA A 393 7.14 -4.25 5.78
C ALA A 393 7.88 -4.06 4.45
N LEU A 394 8.82 -3.12 4.40
CA LEU A 394 9.60 -2.81 3.19
C LEU A 394 10.21 -4.07 2.54
N ASN A 395 10.65 -5.03 3.36
CA ASN A 395 11.23 -6.29 2.91
C ASN A 395 10.22 -7.24 2.26
N GLU A 396 8.96 -7.26 2.70
CA GLU A 396 7.90 -8.09 2.09
C GLU A 396 7.58 -7.60 0.67
N GLY A 397 7.77 -6.29 0.40
CA GLY A 397 7.54 -5.66 -0.89
C GLY A 397 8.72 -5.72 -1.87
N SER A 398 9.97 -5.78 -1.38
CA SER A 398 11.17 -5.64 -2.23
C SER A 398 12.14 -6.83 -2.23
N HIS A 399 12.01 -7.78 -1.30
CA HIS A 399 12.94 -8.91 -1.20
C HIS A 399 12.29 -10.24 -1.58
N ILE A 400 13.12 -11.16 -2.07
CA ILE A 400 12.79 -12.58 -2.19
C ILE A 400 13.54 -13.36 -1.12
N THR A 401 12.98 -14.49 -0.69
CA THR A 401 13.69 -15.42 0.19
C THR A 401 14.96 -15.90 -0.51
N CYS A 402 16.10 -15.88 0.20
CA CYS A 402 17.37 -16.28 -0.38
C CYS A 402 17.28 -17.72 -0.93
N PRO A 403 17.50 -17.94 -2.23
CA PRO A 403 17.36 -19.27 -2.85
C PRO A 403 18.42 -20.25 -2.37
N ARG A 404 19.51 -19.76 -1.79
CA ARG A 404 20.61 -20.61 -1.31
C ARG A 404 20.34 -21.18 0.09
N CYS A 405 19.86 -20.35 1.02
CA CYS A 405 19.67 -20.75 2.41
C CYS A 405 18.19 -20.89 2.80
N ASN A 406 17.25 -20.61 1.89
CA ASN A 406 15.81 -20.59 2.16
C ASN A 406 15.44 -19.76 3.40
N GLY A 407 16.17 -18.66 3.63
CA GLY A 407 15.93 -17.74 4.74
C GLY A 407 16.61 -18.09 6.05
N THR A 408 17.40 -19.17 6.15
CA THR A 408 18.12 -19.49 7.40
C THR A 408 19.28 -18.55 7.72
N GLY A 409 19.78 -17.80 6.74
CA GLY A 409 20.94 -16.89 6.89
C GLY A 409 22.30 -17.59 7.03
N VAL A 410 22.32 -18.91 7.21
CA VAL A 410 23.52 -19.74 7.32
C VAL A 410 23.40 -21.00 6.48
N ILE A 411 24.53 -21.47 5.96
CA ILE A 411 24.64 -22.73 5.22
C ILE A 411 25.64 -23.64 5.92
N ARG A 412 25.46 -24.95 5.76
CA ARG A 412 26.46 -25.93 6.21
C ARG A 412 27.74 -25.73 5.39
N ASP A 413 28.88 -25.83 6.06
CA ASP A 413 30.18 -25.85 5.39
C ASP A 413 30.33 -27.12 4.52
N THR A 414 31.37 -27.14 3.69
CA THR A 414 31.59 -28.20 2.71
C THR A 414 31.76 -29.57 3.37
N GLU A 415 32.47 -29.63 4.50
CA GLU A 415 32.70 -30.88 5.23
C GLU A 415 31.40 -31.44 5.84
N SER A 416 30.62 -30.60 6.55
CA SER A 416 29.35 -31.03 7.15
C SER A 416 28.32 -31.40 6.07
N SER A 417 28.28 -30.66 4.96
CA SER A 417 27.43 -30.97 3.81
C SER A 417 27.82 -32.30 3.17
N ALA A 418 29.13 -32.55 2.98
CA ALA A 418 29.63 -33.81 2.43
C ALA A 418 29.30 -34.99 3.34
N LEU A 419 29.50 -34.86 4.66
CA LEU A 419 29.14 -35.92 5.61
C LEU A 419 27.65 -36.19 5.66
N GLN A 420 26.80 -35.16 5.51
CA GLN A 420 25.35 -35.34 5.36
C GLN A 420 25.03 -36.15 4.10
N VAL A 421 25.58 -35.74 2.94
CA VAL A 421 25.38 -36.46 1.67
C VAL A 421 25.84 -37.92 1.80
N LEU A 422 27.00 -38.16 2.41
CA LEU A 422 27.52 -39.51 2.61
C LEU A 422 26.55 -40.39 3.41
N ARG A 423 25.92 -39.84 4.46
CA ARG A 423 24.89 -40.55 5.25
C ARG A 423 23.64 -40.85 4.42
N LEU A 424 23.20 -39.91 3.57
CA LEU A 424 22.05 -40.10 2.68
C LEU A 424 22.33 -41.17 1.62
N ILE A 425 23.53 -41.17 1.01
CA ILE A 425 23.94 -42.22 0.08
C ILE A 425 23.95 -43.57 0.77
N GLN A 426 24.46 -43.64 2.01
CA GLN A 426 24.46 -44.87 2.80
C GLN A 426 23.05 -45.38 3.07
N GLU A 427 22.11 -44.50 3.42
CA GLU A 427 20.71 -44.84 3.63
C GLU A 427 20.05 -45.39 2.36
N GLU A 428 20.22 -44.70 1.22
CA GLU A 428 19.68 -45.16 -0.06
C GLU A 428 20.31 -46.49 -0.52
N SER A 429 21.61 -46.68 -0.26
CA SER A 429 22.34 -47.92 -0.59
C SER A 429 21.91 -49.12 0.25
N MET A 430 21.31 -48.91 1.42
CA MET A 430 20.84 -49.97 2.32
C MET A 430 19.41 -50.45 2.00
N LYS A 431 18.65 -49.71 1.18
CA LYS A 431 17.28 -50.11 0.79
C LYS A 431 17.31 -51.33 -0.11
N GLU A 432 16.32 -52.22 0.03
CA GLU A 432 16.18 -53.40 -0.81
C GLU A 432 15.97 -53.06 -2.29
N ASN A 433 16.44 -53.96 -3.17
CA ASN A 433 16.36 -53.82 -4.63
C ASN A 433 17.03 -52.55 -5.18
N THR A 434 18.18 -52.17 -4.60
CA THR A 434 18.99 -51.04 -5.07
C THR A 434 20.19 -51.56 -5.86
N ALA A 435 20.38 -51.06 -7.07
CA ALA A 435 21.49 -51.43 -7.93
C ALA A 435 22.58 -50.35 -7.96
N ALA A 436 22.19 -49.07 -8.05
CA ALA A 436 23.10 -47.94 -8.01
C ALA A 436 22.47 -46.73 -7.29
N VAL A 437 23.31 -45.86 -6.75
CA VAL A 437 22.92 -44.55 -6.21
C VAL A 437 23.69 -43.48 -6.95
N HIS A 438 22.97 -42.59 -7.61
CA HIS A 438 23.53 -41.43 -8.30
C HIS A 438 23.35 -40.21 -7.43
N ALA A 439 24.44 -39.56 -7.02
CA ALA A 439 24.38 -38.34 -6.23
C ALA A 439 25.02 -37.19 -6.99
N GLN A 440 24.21 -36.21 -7.38
CA GLN A 440 24.67 -34.93 -7.88
C GLN A 440 24.88 -33.97 -6.72
N VAL A 441 26.08 -33.40 -6.64
CA VAL A 441 26.50 -32.53 -5.54
C VAL A 441 27.34 -31.36 -6.05
N PRO A 442 27.47 -30.26 -5.27
CA PRO A 442 28.37 -29.17 -5.59
C PRO A 442 29.80 -29.66 -5.79
N VAL A 443 30.56 -28.98 -6.65
CA VAL A 443 31.93 -29.38 -7.03
C VAL A 443 32.85 -29.55 -5.82
N GLU A 444 32.80 -28.64 -4.85
CA GLU A 444 33.61 -28.72 -3.63
C GLU A 444 33.24 -29.94 -2.78
N VAL A 445 31.94 -30.23 -2.65
CA VAL A 445 31.43 -31.39 -1.91
C VAL A 445 31.85 -32.69 -2.59
N ALA A 446 31.77 -32.76 -3.93
CA ALA A 446 32.24 -33.90 -4.70
C ALA A 446 33.75 -34.12 -4.51
N THR A 447 34.51 -33.02 -4.54
CA THR A 447 35.97 -33.04 -4.33
C THR A 447 36.32 -33.63 -2.97
N PHE A 448 35.62 -33.21 -1.91
CA PHE A 448 35.82 -33.74 -0.57
C PHE A 448 35.44 -35.23 -0.46
N LEU A 449 34.30 -35.60 -1.05
CA LEU A 449 33.81 -36.98 -1.02
C LEU A 449 34.74 -37.94 -1.77
N LEU A 450 35.23 -37.54 -2.94
CA LEU A 450 36.06 -38.37 -3.82
C LEU A 450 37.55 -38.41 -3.42
N ASN A 451 38.00 -37.59 -2.48
CA ASN A 451 39.38 -37.60 -1.99
C ASN A 451 39.43 -38.05 -0.53
N GLU A 452 38.95 -37.23 0.40
CA GLU A 452 39.04 -37.46 1.85
C GLU A 452 38.14 -38.62 2.31
N LYS A 453 36.96 -38.78 1.69
CA LYS A 453 36.00 -39.86 2.01
C LYS A 453 35.97 -41.00 1.00
N ARG A 454 36.96 -41.09 0.12
CA ARG A 454 37.07 -42.15 -0.89
C ARG A 454 37.02 -43.55 -0.29
N THR A 455 37.75 -43.76 0.81
CA THR A 455 37.82 -45.08 1.46
C THR A 455 36.50 -45.48 2.13
N ASP A 456 35.74 -44.52 2.65
CA ASP A 456 34.43 -44.75 3.24
C ASP A 456 33.40 -45.13 2.16
N ILE A 457 33.44 -44.47 1.00
CA ILE A 457 32.59 -44.82 -0.15
C ILE A 457 32.90 -46.23 -0.66
N ALA A 458 34.17 -46.56 -0.87
CA ALA A 458 34.56 -47.90 -1.34
C ALA A 458 34.12 -49.02 -0.38
N LYS A 459 34.22 -48.77 0.95
CA LYS A 459 33.71 -49.72 1.96
C LYS A 459 32.20 -49.87 1.89
N MET A 460 31.47 -48.78 1.66
CA MET A 460 30.03 -48.78 1.51
C MET A 460 29.62 -49.59 0.28
N GLU A 461 30.20 -49.33 -0.89
CA GLU A 461 29.94 -50.08 -2.13
C GLU A 461 30.20 -51.58 -1.97
N ALA A 462 31.33 -51.95 -1.34
CA ALA A 462 31.67 -53.35 -1.09
C ALA A 462 30.67 -54.06 -0.16
N ARG A 463 30.13 -53.34 0.83
CA ARG A 463 29.20 -53.88 1.83
C ARG A 463 27.77 -54.01 1.28
N SER A 464 27.27 -52.99 0.59
CA SER A 464 25.91 -52.99 0.04
C SER A 464 25.81 -53.66 -1.34
N LYS A 465 26.94 -53.90 -2.02
CA LYS A 465 26.99 -54.36 -3.42
C LYS A 465 26.20 -53.43 -4.36
N VAL A 466 26.22 -52.14 -4.06
CA VAL A 466 25.58 -51.05 -4.83
C VAL A 466 26.67 -50.16 -5.41
N ASN A 467 26.50 -49.74 -6.67
CA ASN A 467 27.42 -48.80 -7.32
C ASN A 467 27.07 -47.35 -6.92
N VAL A 468 28.04 -46.57 -6.45
CA VAL A 468 27.82 -45.16 -6.05
C VAL A 468 28.49 -44.23 -7.05
N ILE A 469 27.67 -43.50 -7.81
CA ILE A 469 28.15 -42.53 -8.79
C ILE A 469 27.99 -41.12 -8.22
N LEU A 470 29.12 -40.49 -7.88
CA LEU A 470 29.17 -39.07 -7.51
C LEU A 470 29.38 -38.21 -8.75
N ILE A 471 28.46 -37.27 -8.98
CA ILE A 471 28.45 -36.41 -10.15
C ILE A 471 28.66 -34.96 -9.65
N PRO A 472 29.85 -34.37 -9.86
CA PRO A 472 30.07 -32.96 -9.58
C PRO A 472 29.20 -32.10 -10.52
N ASN A 473 28.32 -31.28 -9.96
CA ASN A 473 27.45 -30.40 -10.73
C ASN A 473 27.80 -28.93 -10.46
N LYS A 474 28.22 -28.21 -11.51
CA LYS A 474 28.57 -26.78 -11.47
C LYS A 474 27.37 -25.85 -11.24
N HIS A 475 26.15 -26.37 -11.39
CA HIS A 475 24.91 -25.63 -11.20
C HIS A 475 24.32 -25.80 -9.80
N LEU A 476 24.93 -26.65 -8.96
CA LEU A 476 24.51 -26.85 -7.58
C LEU A 476 25.47 -26.12 -6.62
N GLU A 477 24.91 -25.36 -5.70
CA GLU A 477 25.63 -24.74 -4.59
C GLU A 477 25.18 -25.33 -3.25
N THR A 478 26.06 -25.33 -2.25
CA THR A 478 25.69 -25.76 -0.89
C THR A 478 24.52 -24.92 -0.35
N PRO A 479 23.48 -25.56 0.23
CA PRO A 479 23.36 -26.96 0.65
C PRO A 479 22.67 -27.93 -0.35
N HIS A 480 22.42 -27.50 -1.58
CA HIS A 480 21.61 -28.24 -2.56
C HIS A 480 22.34 -29.50 -3.05
N HIS A 481 21.62 -30.61 -3.14
CA HIS A 481 22.11 -31.89 -3.67
C HIS A 481 20.92 -32.71 -4.20
N ARG A 482 21.16 -33.63 -5.12
CA ARG A 482 20.15 -34.55 -5.67
C ARG A 482 20.68 -35.97 -5.57
N ILE A 483 19.96 -36.85 -4.90
CA ILE A 483 20.32 -38.27 -4.75
C ILE A 483 19.21 -39.11 -5.35
N GLU A 484 19.55 -39.90 -6.36
CA GLU A 484 18.64 -40.82 -7.02
C GLU A 484 19.07 -42.26 -6.79
N ARG A 485 18.08 -43.10 -6.48
CA ARG A 485 18.26 -44.53 -6.31
C ARG A 485 17.78 -45.25 -7.57
N LEU A 486 18.66 -46.01 -8.20
CA LEU A 486 18.35 -46.88 -9.34
C LEU A 486 18.13 -48.31 -8.85
N ARG A 487 17.02 -48.91 -9.27
CA ARG A 487 16.70 -50.32 -9.00
C ARG A 487 17.27 -51.21 -10.10
N HIS A 488 17.37 -52.52 -9.86
CA HIS A 488 17.94 -53.47 -10.83
C HIS A 488 17.22 -53.52 -12.20
N ASP A 489 15.96 -53.10 -12.24
CA ASP A 489 15.11 -53.02 -13.44
C ASP A 489 15.16 -51.66 -14.15
N ASP A 490 15.98 -50.70 -13.68
CA ASP A 490 16.05 -49.37 -14.27
C ASP A 490 16.82 -49.38 -15.61
N PRO A 491 16.22 -48.98 -16.75
CA PRO A 491 16.86 -49.00 -18.06
C PRO A 491 18.08 -48.07 -18.15
N ARG A 492 18.23 -47.10 -17.24
CA ARG A 492 19.41 -46.22 -17.19
C ARG A 492 20.69 -46.96 -16.81
N LEU A 493 20.59 -48.13 -16.15
CA LEU A 493 21.74 -48.99 -15.84
C LEU A 493 22.34 -49.65 -17.10
N GLU A 494 21.53 -49.83 -18.15
CA GLU A 494 21.99 -50.34 -19.45
C GLU A 494 22.54 -49.21 -20.35
N SER A 495 22.27 -47.95 -20.02
CA SER A 495 22.76 -46.79 -20.74
C SER A 495 24.20 -46.43 -20.32
N ALA A 496 25.16 -46.61 -21.21
CA ALA A 496 26.58 -46.31 -20.97
C ALA A 496 26.91 -44.80 -21.12
N LYS A 497 26.12 -43.93 -20.50
CA LYS A 497 26.44 -42.48 -20.46
C LYS A 497 27.57 -42.24 -19.47
N ALA A 498 28.53 -41.39 -19.83
CA ALA A 498 29.62 -41.05 -18.94
C ALA A 498 29.12 -40.19 -17.77
N SER A 499 29.75 -40.33 -16.60
CA SER A 499 29.30 -39.67 -15.36
C SER A 499 29.21 -38.14 -15.48
N PHE A 500 30.06 -37.51 -16.30
CA PHE A 500 30.05 -36.07 -16.53
C PHE A 500 28.88 -35.58 -17.42
N GLU A 501 28.26 -36.47 -18.19
CA GLU A 501 27.06 -36.16 -19.01
C GLU A 501 25.75 -36.33 -18.23
N LEU A 502 25.82 -36.94 -17.04
CA LEU A 502 24.69 -37.12 -16.14
C LEU A 502 24.41 -35.87 -15.28
N ALA A 503 25.31 -34.87 -15.30
CA ALA A 503 25.08 -33.62 -14.61
C ALA A 503 23.92 -32.87 -15.26
N GLU A 504 22.83 -32.73 -14.53
CA GLU A 504 21.67 -32.02 -15.03
C GLU A 504 21.93 -30.53 -14.90
N ALA A 505 21.83 -29.81 -16.03
CA ALA A 505 21.62 -28.38 -15.95
C ALA A 505 20.24 -28.15 -15.30
N PRO A 506 20.07 -27.09 -14.49
CA PRO A 506 18.75 -26.67 -14.07
C PRO A 506 17.87 -26.56 -15.31
N GLU A 507 16.65 -27.05 -15.23
CA GLU A 507 15.72 -26.94 -16.35
C GLU A 507 15.71 -25.49 -16.81
N THR A 508 16.11 -25.27 -18.07
CA THR A 508 15.98 -23.95 -18.72
C THR A 508 14.51 -23.59 -18.96
N ASN A 509 13.58 -24.44 -18.51
CA ASN A 509 12.17 -24.11 -18.22
C ASN A 509 12.00 -23.31 -16.91
N LEU A 510 13.06 -22.66 -16.43
CA LEU A 510 12.93 -21.27 -16.04
C LEU A 510 13.18 -20.40 -17.30
N ALA A 511 12.35 -20.57 -18.35
CA ALA A 511 11.72 -19.37 -18.88
C ALA A 511 11.18 -18.77 -17.61
N TYR A 512 11.83 -17.69 -17.17
CA TYR A 512 11.56 -17.02 -15.90
C TYR A 512 10.13 -17.36 -15.60
N SER A 513 9.85 -18.18 -14.59
CA SER A 513 8.55 -17.97 -14.01
C SER A 513 8.68 -16.61 -13.31
N ALA A 514 8.86 -15.52 -14.07
CA ALA A 514 7.66 -14.80 -14.40
C ALA A 514 6.54 -15.86 -14.44
N GLN A 515 5.97 -16.16 -13.27
CA GLN A 515 4.75 -15.45 -12.99
C GLN A 515 4.78 -14.22 -13.90
N GLU A 516 4.32 -14.40 -15.14
CA GLU A 516 3.27 -13.59 -15.64
C GLU A 516 2.26 -13.50 -14.46
N HIS A 517 2.60 -12.75 -13.39
CA HIS A 517 2.12 -11.42 -13.28
C HIS A 517 2.20 -10.86 -14.71
N GLU A 518 1.25 -11.31 -15.56
CA GLU A 518 0.53 -10.40 -16.41
C GLU A 518 0.48 -9.17 -15.54
N VAL A 519 1.18 -8.14 -15.98
CA VAL A 519 0.97 -6.81 -15.44
C VAL A 519 -0.50 -6.58 -15.77
N LYS A 520 -1.40 -7.11 -14.92
CA LYS A 520 -2.82 -7.02 -15.08
C LYS A 520 -3.01 -5.54 -15.18
N ALA A 521 -3.54 -5.11 -16.33
CA ALA A 521 -3.76 -3.70 -16.59
C ALA A 521 -4.37 -3.11 -15.33
N ARG A 522 -3.71 -2.08 -14.78
CA ARG A 522 -4.10 -1.45 -13.50
C ARG A 522 -5.63 -1.32 -13.51
N PRO A 523 -6.35 -1.99 -12.59
CA PRO A 523 -7.79 -1.87 -12.57
C PRO A 523 -8.10 -0.39 -12.34
N GLU A 524 -8.67 0.24 -13.35
CA GLU A 524 -9.00 1.65 -13.27
C GLU A 524 -10.24 1.81 -12.42
N ALA A 525 -10.12 2.52 -11.29
CA ALA A 525 -11.29 2.88 -10.52
C ALA A 525 -12.21 3.81 -11.32
N LEU A 526 -13.51 3.59 -11.20
CA LEU A 526 -14.54 4.47 -11.76
C LEU A 526 -14.45 5.88 -11.15
N VAL A 527 -14.03 5.98 -9.89
CA VAL A 527 -13.85 7.24 -9.17
C VAL A 527 -12.36 7.42 -8.83
N LYS A 528 -11.63 8.16 -9.66
CA LYS A 528 -10.16 8.40 -9.49
C LYS A 528 -9.85 9.61 -8.60
N SER A 529 -10.72 10.61 -8.60
CA SER A 529 -10.73 11.77 -7.69
C SER A 529 -11.90 12.66 -8.08
N ILE A 530 -12.47 13.39 -7.12
CA ILE A 530 -13.44 14.44 -7.45
C ILE A 530 -12.63 15.66 -7.87
N THR A 531 -12.55 15.91 -9.18
CA THR A 531 -12.26 17.26 -9.66
C THR A 531 -13.32 18.17 -9.03
N PRO A 532 -12.95 19.22 -8.28
CA PRO A 532 -13.95 20.16 -7.80
C PRO A 532 -14.79 20.60 -8.99
N ALA A 533 -16.12 20.61 -8.82
CA ALA A 533 -17.02 21.24 -9.77
C ALA A 533 -16.39 22.59 -10.20
N LEU A 534 -16.20 22.81 -11.50
CA LEU A 534 -15.43 23.92 -12.08
C LEU A 534 -15.78 25.26 -11.42
N LEU A 535 -17.03 25.42 -10.98
CA LEU A 535 -17.54 26.56 -10.22
C LEU A 535 -16.75 26.89 -8.95
N LYS A 536 -16.26 25.90 -8.18
CA LYS A 536 -15.43 26.16 -7.00
C LYS A 536 -14.08 26.76 -7.39
N SER A 537 -13.46 26.28 -8.48
CA SER A 537 -12.23 26.87 -9.01
C SER A 537 -12.45 28.27 -9.59
N CYS A 538 -13.67 28.62 -10.00
CA CYS A 538 -14.01 29.98 -10.41
C CYS A 538 -14.09 30.98 -9.24
N LEU A 539 -14.30 30.53 -7.99
CA LEU A 539 -14.41 31.41 -6.82
C LEU A 539 -13.15 32.24 -6.56
N GLN A 540 -11.97 31.78 -7.01
CA GLN A 540 -10.73 32.56 -6.94
C GLN A 540 -10.79 33.86 -7.76
N PHE A 541 -11.69 33.95 -8.74
CA PHE A 541 -11.88 35.13 -9.59
C PHE A 541 -13.06 35.99 -9.10
N GLY A 542 -13.12 36.25 -7.79
CA GLY A 542 -14.24 36.92 -7.11
C GLY A 542 -14.67 38.29 -7.66
N SER A 543 -13.99 38.91 -8.61
CA SER A 543 -14.42 40.13 -9.30
C SER A 543 -15.26 39.91 -10.56
N ALA A 544 -15.33 38.69 -11.13
CA ALA A 544 -15.99 38.46 -12.41
C ALA A 544 -17.53 38.51 -12.33
N ALA A 545 -18.19 39.18 -13.29
CA ALA A 545 -19.65 39.30 -13.28
C ALA A 545 -20.41 37.98 -13.58
N GLY A 546 -19.73 36.97 -14.13
CA GLY A 546 -20.28 35.67 -14.49
C GLY A 546 -19.20 34.75 -15.07
N TRP A 547 -19.57 33.50 -15.35
CA TRP A 547 -18.65 32.46 -15.82
C TRP A 547 -19.09 31.92 -17.17
N LEU A 548 -18.16 31.80 -18.12
CA LEU A 548 -18.39 31.09 -19.37
C LEU A 548 -17.55 29.82 -19.36
N PHE A 549 -18.21 28.68 -19.58
CA PHE A 549 -17.55 27.38 -19.68
C PHE A 549 -17.57 26.89 -21.12
N ASP A 550 -16.40 26.53 -21.64
CA ASP A 550 -16.22 26.04 -23.01
C ASP A 550 -15.22 24.87 -23.01
N SER A 551 -15.30 24.04 -24.04
CA SER A 551 -14.35 22.97 -24.33
C SER A 551 -13.00 23.54 -24.76
N HIS A 552 -11.92 22.97 -24.24
CA HIS A 552 -10.57 23.33 -24.70
C HIS A 552 -10.24 22.66 -26.04
N SER A 553 -9.70 23.43 -26.99
CA SER A 553 -9.17 22.94 -28.26
C SER A 553 -8.01 23.82 -28.73
N ASP A 554 -6.99 23.22 -29.36
CA ASP A 554 -5.78 23.89 -29.85
C ASP A 554 -5.98 24.80 -31.09
N GLY A 555 -7.16 25.42 -31.25
CA GLY A 555 -7.54 26.26 -32.39
C GLY A 555 -8.56 27.37 -32.06
N TYR A 556 -8.83 28.25 -33.03
CA TYR A 556 -9.76 29.38 -32.89
C TYR A 556 -11.22 28.96 -33.04
N GLY A 557 -11.87 28.57 -31.93
CA GLY A 557 -13.33 28.40 -31.80
C GLY A 557 -13.97 27.37 -32.76
N GLY A 558 -15.24 27.04 -32.53
CA GLY A 558 -16.02 26.21 -33.48
C GLY A 558 -15.59 24.75 -33.63
N SER A 559 -14.77 24.22 -32.72
CA SER A 559 -14.26 22.83 -32.75
C SER A 559 -15.36 21.76 -32.75
N GLY A 560 -16.57 22.10 -32.32
CA GLY A 560 -17.69 21.18 -32.18
C GLY A 560 -17.52 20.19 -31.02
N ARG A 561 -16.43 20.29 -30.24
CA ARG A 561 -16.24 19.48 -29.04
C ARG A 561 -17.26 19.90 -27.99
N VAL A 562 -17.96 18.90 -27.46
CA VAL A 562 -18.95 19.10 -26.41
C VAL A 562 -18.22 19.35 -25.10
N PHE A 563 -18.55 20.45 -24.43
CA PHE A 563 -18.09 20.71 -23.07
C PHE A 563 -18.76 19.75 -22.09
N ASP A 564 -17.99 19.18 -21.16
CA ASP A 564 -18.53 18.30 -20.12
C ASP A 564 -19.21 19.13 -19.02
N TRP A 565 -20.51 19.38 -19.19
CA TRP A 565 -21.30 20.17 -18.25
C TRP A 565 -21.60 19.45 -16.93
N SER A 566 -21.26 18.16 -16.76
CA SER A 566 -21.32 17.49 -15.45
C SER A 566 -20.35 18.11 -14.44
N LEU A 567 -19.33 18.83 -14.94
CA LEU A 567 -18.37 19.56 -14.12
C LEU A 567 -18.95 20.86 -13.53
N VAL A 568 -20.16 21.28 -13.92
CA VAL A 568 -20.80 22.52 -13.46
C VAL A 568 -22.01 22.16 -12.60
N SER A 569 -21.97 22.55 -11.32
CA SER A 569 -23.13 22.42 -10.41
C SER A 569 -24.28 23.36 -10.82
N SER A 570 -25.52 22.93 -10.59
CA SER A 570 -26.72 23.76 -10.81
C SER A 570 -26.84 24.94 -9.83
N GLU A 571 -26.05 24.95 -8.75
CA GLU A 571 -26.04 26.01 -7.75
C GLU A 571 -24.82 26.92 -7.96
N SER A 572 -24.99 27.97 -8.77
CA SER A 572 -23.99 29.03 -8.94
C SER A 572 -24.48 30.35 -8.34
N ALA A 573 -23.64 30.99 -7.52
CA ALA A 573 -23.91 32.33 -7.00
C ALA A 573 -23.82 33.44 -8.07
N ARG A 574 -23.37 33.11 -9.28
CA ARG A 574 -23.19 34.05 -10.41
C ARG A 574 -23.78 33.48 -11.70
N PRO A 575 -24.17 34.35 -12.66
CA PRO A 575 -24.60 33.92 -13.99
C PRO A 575 -23.58 32.97 -14.64
N VAL A 576 -24.06 31.84 -15.14
CA VAL A 576 -23.28 30.85 -15.87
C VAL A 576 -23.70 30.85 -17.33
N VAL A 577 -22.73 30.87 -18.23
CA VAL A 577 -22.92 30.71 -19.67
C VAL A 577 -22.28 29.38 -20.07
N LEU A 578 -23.05 28.50 -20.70
CA LEU A 578 -22.52 27.26 -21.27
C LEU A 578 -22.22 27.45 -22.75
N SER A 579 -21.02 27.09 -23.17
CA SER A 579 -20.57 27.02 -24.55
C SER A 579 -19.87 25.67 -24.81
N GLY A 580 -19.43 25.45 -26.05
CA GLY A 580 -18.70 24.24 -26.44
C GLY A 580 -19.59 23.12 -26.94
N GLY A 581 -19.66 22.96 -28.27
CA GLY A 581 -20.30 21.81 -28.93
C GLY A 581 -21.80 21.68 -28.68
N LEU A 582 -22.49 22.74 -28.24
CA LEU A 582 -23.94 22.75 -28.10
C LEU A 582 -24.62 22.65 -29.47
N HIS A 583 -25.66 21.84 -29.56
CA HIS A 583 -26.52 21.68 -30.73
C HIS A 583 -27.93 21.26 -30.30
N ALA A 584 -28.88 21.20 -31.24
CA ALA A 584 -30.29 20.90 -30.94
C ALA A 584 -30.53 19.52 -30.31
N GLY A 585 -29.53 18.62 -30.30
CA GLY A 585 -29.64 17.29 -29.71
C GLY A 585 -29.23 17.20 -28.24
N ASN A 586 -28.46 18.18 -27.73
CA ASN A 586 -27.89 18.12 -26.40
C ASN A 586 -28.22 19.34 -25.52
N VAL A 587 -28.61 20.48 -26.11
CA VAL A 587 -28.82 21.73 -25.38
C VAL A 587 -29.90 21.64 -24.31
N ALA A 588 -30.97 20.87 -24.53
CA ALA A 588 -32.03 20.70 -23.55
C ALA A 588 -31.53 20.01 -22.28
N ALA A 589 -30.75 18.92 -22.42
CA ALA A 589 -30.15 18.22 -21.30
C ALA A 589 -29.13 19.08 -20.54
N ALA A 590 -28.35 19.90 -21.27
CA ALA A 590 -27.42 20.84 -20.66
C ALA A 590 -28.14 21.91 -19.82
N ILE A 591 -29.27 22.45 -20.31
CA ILE A 591 -30.08 23.43 -19.58
C ILE A 591 -30.74 22.80 -18.35
N GLU A 592 -31.33 21.61 -18.49
CA GLU A 592 -31.98 20.90 -17.38
C GLU A 592 -30.98 20.56 -16.26
N SER A 593 -29.75 20.19 -16.63
CA SER A 593 -28.69 19.81 -15.68
C SER A 593 -28.07 21.01 -14.95
N VAL A 594 -27.78 22.11 -15.66
CA VAL A 594 -26.97 23.22 -15.12
C VAL A 594 -27.79 24.46 -14.79
N ARG A 595 -28.97 24.63 -15.40
CA ARG A 595 -29.78 25.86 -15.35
C ARG A 595 -28.94 27.13 -15.61
N PRO A 596 -28.25 27.20 -16.77
CA PRO A 596 -27.39 28.32 -17.08
C PRO A 596 -28.22 29.60 -17.30
N PHE A 597 -27.60 30.76 -17.10
CA PHE A 597 -28.16 32.05 -17.48
C PHE A 597 -28.27 32.22 -19.00
N ALA A 598 -27.32 31.66 -19.75
CA ALA A 598 -27.35 31.65 -21.21
C ALA A 598 -26.62 30.43 -21.77
N VAL A 599 -26.95 30.09 -23.02
CA VAL A 599 -26.22 29.12 -23.84
C VAL A 599 -25.65 29.81 -25.06
N ASP A 600 -24.41 29.49 -25.39
CA ASP A 600 -23.69 29.98 -26.57
C ASP A 600 -23.52 28.85 -27.58
N VAL A 601 -23.83 29.12 -28.84
CA VAL A 601 -23.78 28.13 -29.92
C VAL A 601 -23.10 28.68 -31.16
N SER A 602 -22.10 27.95 -31.65
CA SER A 602 -21.40 28.28 -32.89
C SER A 602 -21.54 27.18 -33.95
N SER A 603 -20.68 26.17 -33.95
CA SER A 603 -20.64 25.15 -35.03
C SER A 603 -21.85 24.20 -35.03
N GLY A 604 -22.54 24.02 -33.91
CA GLY A 604 -23.73 23.16 -33.82
C GLY A 604 -24.94 23.64 -34.64
N VAL A 605 -24.91 24.88 -35.14
CA VAL A 605 -25.94 25.45 -36.03
C VAL A 605 -25.40 25.78 -37.43
N GLU A 606 -24.21 25.31 -37.78
CA GLU A 606 -23.60 25.53 -39.08
C GLU A 606 -23.94 24.41 -40.08
N GLU A 607 -24.12 24.76 -41.35
CA GLU A 607 -24.21 23.81 -42.47
C GLU A 607 -22.82 23.43 -42.99
N SER A 608 -21.90 24.41 -42.97
CA SER A 608 -20.48 24.25 -43.25
C SER A 608 -19.70 25.30 -42.44
N PRO A 609 -18.38 25.14 -42.21
CA PRO A 609 -17.62 26.04 -41.35
C PRO A 609 -17.83 27.52 -41.69
N GLY A 610 -18.37 28.28 -40.73
CA GLY A 610 -18.67 29.71 -40.87
C GLY A 610 -19.98 30.07 -41.58
N ILE A 611 -20.76 29.08 -42.07
CA ILE A 611 -22.07 29.28 -42.70
C ILE A 611 -23.18 28.73 -41.81
N LYS A 612 -23.98 29.64 -41.24
CA LYS A 612 -25.11 29.32 -40.35
C LYS A 612 -26.31 28.79 -41.13
N SER A 613 -26.98 27.78 -40.58
CA SER A 613 -28.21 27.20 -41.12
C SER A 613 -29.44 27.72 -40.39
N ALA A 614 -30.37 28.35 -41.12
CA ALA A 614 -31.63 28.85 -40.55
C ALA A 614 -32.43 27.72 -39.87
N ASP A 615 -32.49 26.55 -40.48
CA ASP A 615 -33.21 25.38 -39.94
C ASP A 615 -32.57 24.85 -38.66
N LYS A 616 -31.24 24.77 -38.60
CA LYS A 616 -30.54 24.32 -37.37
C LYS A 616 -30.67 25.34 -36.25
N ILE A 617 -30.62 26.63 -36.54
CA ILE A 617 -30.88 27.70 -35.56
C ILE A 617 -32.31 27.55 -35.02
N ALA A 618 -33.32 27.41 -35.89
CA ALA A 618 -34.71 27.27 -35.46
C ALA A 618 -34.91 26.06 -34.54
N ARG A 619 -34.31 24.91 -34.87
CA ARG A 619 -34.35 23.70 -34.04
C ARG A 619 -33.63 23.88 -32.70
N PHE A 620 -32.47 24.54 -32.70
CA PHE A 620 -31.72 24.83 -31.48
C PHE A 620 -32.54 25.72 -30.54
N VAL A 621 -33.08 26.83 -31.05
CA VAL A 621 -33.92 27.77 -30.27
C VAL A 621 -35.18 27.08 -29.74
N ALA A 622 -35.81 26.20 -30.53
CA ALA A 622 -36.98 25.44 -30.07
C ALA A 622 -36.66 24.53 -28.87
N GLN A 623 -35.48 23.91 -28.85
CA GLN A 623 -35.05 23.04 -27.74
C GLN A 623 -34.66 23.84 -26.49
N VAL A 624 -34.04 25.02 -26.68
CA VAL A 624 -33.77 25.96 -25.58
C VAL A 624 -35.09 26.40 -24.92
N ARG A 625 -36.07 26.85 -25.72
CA ARG A 625 -37.38 27.28 -25.20
C ARG A 625 -38.12 26.17 -24.45
N ARG A 626 -38.09 24.96 -25.01
CA ARG A 626 -38.68 23.77 -24.39
C ARG A 626 -38.07 23.49 -23.02
N ALA A 627 -36.75 23.59 -22.88
CA ALA A 627 -36.05 23.34 -21.63
C ALA A 627 -36.26 24.47 -20.60
N ASP A 628 -36.40 25.72 -21.05
CA ASP A 628 -36.73 26.88 -20.20
C ASP A 628 -38.20 26.90 -19.71
N GLY A 629 -39.05 26.02 -20.23
CA GLY A 629 -40.47 25.94 -19.85
C GLY A 629 -41.36 27.03 -20.46
N ASN A 630 -40.94 27.63 -21.59
CA ASN A 630 -41.66 28.69 -22.32
C ASN A 630 -42.23 28.24 -23.68
#